data_AF-A0A7C5Q2K2-F1
#
_entry.id   AF-A0A7C5Q2K2-F1
#
_cell.length_a   1.000
_cell.length_b   1.000
_cell.length_c   1.000
_cell.angle_alpha   90.00
_cell.angle_beta   90.00
_cell.angle_gamma   90.00
#
_symmetry.space_group_name_H-M   'P 1'
#
loop_
_entity.id
_entity.type
_entity.pdbx_description
1 polymer ?
#
loop_
_entity_poly.entity_id
_entity_poly.type
_entity_poly.pdbx_seq_one_letter_code
_entity_poly.pdbx_strand_id
1 'polypeptide(L)'
;TDAHGKNQDVQSYIWNSELDDIMGNAMRLFQFEGESELNLKLDVPLDEDEMDVKVDGHIKFIDTDIYYSALGYELKGINGTVDFTEDSIFADSMDAVIQGRHTSVNAYTRDAAAGREVVFHLDGVMDADYLLQRYDWIPPSWFSGSSNWAIDVEVPNNPKDYLVHIKTNSYLEDVDIRLSDSVSKPAKTRMQLSTEIDVLDDNGMRVISTATPVGDADTEVDNIFDIFATRDEDNIWHFDIRSEYMSGKGSFSEGLGRDTLVKLDMDNVDVYAMFYTKGKGDSKPLDPALFPPLRWRVDKVLWDGWVFTDVEVDTDWHEHGMLINHYSLKGEAMTFDAHGTWLTNWRGAQETIMEGTITSSNLGTMLTDLGFERSINHSKYKATFTSRWPAEPYGLSWANMTGETHFEMKNGEIVEVDPGAGGRLLGLLNIFKLTNRLALDFDDVTRKGFAFDKIKGDFEFVNGDGSLKDFDVSAPAADINMFGSIGILKRDYGLLMRVKPHTDTLTFAGGALLGGVVIGAGLALIQKVFDLSVIGHNVYSITGSWDDPVIKKIIEKSADDDADVTDEDDF
;
A
#
# COMPACT_ATOMS: atom_id res chain seq x y z
N THR A 1 -32.75 -48.47 21.97
CA THR A 1 -31.57 -49.02 21.30
C THR A 1 -30.39 -48.28 21.84
N ASP A 2 -29.45 -49.00 22.44
CA ASP A 2 -28.25 -48.40 23.02
C ASP A 2 -27.08 -48.85 22.15
N ALA A 3 -26.30 -47.90 21.65
CA ALA A 3 -25.19 -48.14 20.76
C ALA A 3 -23.99 -47.31 21.22
N HIS A 4 -22.81 -47.90 21.14
CA HIS A 4 -21.53 -47.23 21.38
C HIS A 4 -20.62 -47.54 20.22
N GLY A 5 -19.98 -46.52 19.67
CA GLY A 5 -19.17 -46.67 18.47
C GLY A 5 -18.41 -45.42 18.11
N LYS A 6 -17.74 -45.48 16.96
CA LYS A 6 -17.00 -44.34 16.43
C LYS A 6 -17.99 -43.30 15.91
N ASN A 7 -17.60 -42.03 15.99
CA ASN A 7 -18.42 -40.94 15.45
C ASN A 7 -18.75 -41.11 13.96
N GLN A 8 -17.87 -41.74 13.18
CA GLN A 8 -18.12 -42.06 11.76
C GLN A 8 -19.29 -43.05 11.57
N ASP A 9 -19.47 -43.99 12.50
CA ASP A 9 -20.55 -44.97 12.45
C ASP A 9 -21.88 -44.29 12.81
N VAL A 10 -21.87 -43.37 13.77
CA VAL A 10 -23.05 -42.55 14.14
C VAL A 10 -23.43 -41.58 13.01
N GLN A 11 -22.46 -40.92 12.37
CA GLN A 11 -22.70 -40.13 11.15
C GLN A 11 -23.36 -40.95 10.06
N SER A 12 -22.82 -42.14 9.79
CA SER A 12 -23.37 -43.06 8.80
C SER A 12 -24.79 -43.49 9.16
N TYR A 13 -25.10 -43.69 10.45
CA TYR A 13 -26.46 -44.01 10.89
C TYR A 13 -27.43 -42.83 10.65
N ILE A 14 -27.06 -41.61 11.04
CA ILE A 14 -27.88 -40.40 10.84
C ILE A 14 -28.22 -40.24 9.37
N TRP A 15 -27.23 -40.34 8.47
CA TRP A 15 -27.42 -40.18 7.03
C TRP A 15 -28.31 -41.25 6.38
N ASN A 16 -28.53 -42.39 7.05
CA ASN A 16 -29.37 -43.48 6.55
C ASN A 16 -30.67 -43.64 7.36
N SER A 17 -31.08 -42.60 8.10
CA SER A 17 -32.28 -42.59 8.95
C SER A 17 -33.13 -41.34 8.71
N GLU A 18 -34.31 -41.28 9.33
CA GLU A 18 -35.17 -40.07 9.30
C GLU A 18 -34.51 -38.83 9.93
N LEU A 19 -33.42 -39.01 10.68
CA LEU A 19 -32.61 -37.92 11.23
C LEU A 19 -31.83 -37.15 10.15
N ASP A 20 -31.71 -37.70 8.93
CA ASP A 20 -31.00 -37.04 7.83
C ASP A 20 -31.65 -35.71 7.44
N ASP A 21 -32.99 -35.65 7.49
CA ASP A 21 -33.76 -34.45 7.16
C ASP A 21 -33.63 -33.34 8.22
N ILE A 22 -33.14 -33.68 9.43
CA ILE A 22 -33.00 -32.78 10.57
C ILE A 22 -31.55 -32.31 10.71
N MET A 23 -30.59 -33.24 10.72
CA MET A 23 -29.18 -32.96 11.02
C MET A 23 -28.24 -33.36 9.89
N GLY A 24 -28.72 -34.02 8.84
CA GLY A 24 -27.88 -34.56 7.79
C GLY A 24 -27.02 -33.51 7.11
N ASN A 25 -27.62 -32.36 6.78
CA ASN A 25 -26.88 -31.23 6.19
C ASN A 25 -25.78 -30.73 7.11
N ALA A 26 -26.08 -30.53 8.41
CA ALA A 26 -25.08 -30.13 9.40
C ALA A 26 -23.95 -31.16 9.51
N MET A 27 -24.27 -32.45 9.59
CA MET A 27 -23.29 -33.52 9.77
C MET A 27 -22.43 -33.78 8.53
N ARG A 28 -22.88 -33.41 7.32
CA ARG A 28 -22.09 -33.55 6.07
C ARG A 28 -21.00 -32.50 5.94
N LEU A 29 -21.13 -31.36 6.61
CA LEU A 29 -20.18 -30.26 6.54
C LEU A 29 -18.89 -30.56 7.33
N PHE A 30 -18.99 -31.37 8.38
CA PHE A 30 -17.92 -31.58 9.34
C PHE A 30 -17.42 -33.02 9.37
N GLN A 31 -16.11 -33.18 9.60
CA GLN A 31 -15.51 -34.47 9.91
C GLN A 31 -15.45 -34.64 11.43
N PHE A 32 -15.94 -35.78 11.93
CA PHE A 32 -15.95 -36.08 13.35
C PHE A 32 -15.01 -37.25 13.65
N GLU A 33 -14.10 -37.04 14.58
CA GLU A 33 -13.25 -38.08 15.16
C GLU A 33 -13.56 -38.25 16.66
N GLY A 34 -13.27 -39.42 17.23
CA GLY A 34 -13.63 -39.76 18.61
C GLY A 34 -14.78 -40.77 18.72
N GLU A 35 -15.37 -40.83 19.91
CA GLU A 35 -16.38 -41.82 20.29
C GLU A 35 -17.70 -41.16 20.71
N SER A 36 -18.80 -41.87 20.51
CA SER A 36 -20.11 -41.46 21.00
C SER A 36 -20.95 -42.63 21.51
N GLU A 37 -21.87 -42.30 22.42
CA GLU A 37 -22.89 -43.21 22.94
C GLU A 37 -24.27 -42.70 22.49
N LEU A 38 -24.99 -43.50 21.70
CA LEU A 38 -26.35 -43.23 21.23
C LEU A 38 -27.35 -44.05 22.04
N ASN A 39 -28.35 -43.38 22.62
CA ASN A 39 -29.53 -44.01 23.20
C ASN A 39 -30.76 -43.53 22.41
N LEU A 40 -31.48 -44.44 21.78
CA LEU A 40 -32.62 -44.13 20.92
C LEU A 40 -33.88 -44.87 21.37
N LYS A 41 -34.97 -44.14 21.58
CA LYS A 41 -36.31 -44.67 21.83
C LYS A 41 -37.23 -44.28 20.67
N LEU A 42 -37.90 -45.29 20.11
CA LEU A 42 -38.86 -45.15 19.01
C LEU A 42 -40.23 -45.63 19.49
N ASP A 43 -41.25 -44.77 19.42
CA ASP A 43 -42.64 -45.15 19.65
C ASP A 43 -43.36 -45.16 18.29
N VAL A 44 -43.52 -46.36 17.72
CA VAL A 44 -44.16 -46.59 16.41
C VAL A 44 -45.65 -46.90 16.59
N PRO A 45 -46.58 -46.06 16.10
CA PRO A 45 -48.01 -46.35 16.17
C PRO A 45 -48.37 -47.59 15.33
N LEU A 46 -49.36 -48.37 15.78
CA LEU A 46 -49.88 -49.54 15.07
C LEU A 46 -51.24 -49.27 14.38
N ASP A 47 -51.73 -48.04 14.46
CA ASP A 47 -52.99 -47.60 13.85
C ASP A 47 -52.74 -47.15 12.41
N GLU A 48 -53.62 -47.50 11.47
CA GLU A 48 -53.48 -47.12 10.06
C GLU A 48 -53.70 -45.61 9.84
N ASP A 49 -54.34 -44.93 10.80
CA ASP A 49 -54.64 -43.49 10.74
C ASP A 49 -53.57 -42.60 11.42
N GLU A 50 -52.60 -43.18 12.16
CA GLU A 50 -51.55 -42.47 12.90
C GLU A 50 -50.18 -42.90 12.36
N MET A 51 -49.58 -42.12 11.45
CA MET A 51 -48.37 -42.52 10.70
C MET A 51 -47.05 -41.93 11.23
N ASP A 52 -47.09 -41.06 12.24
CA ASP A 52 -45.89 -40.35 12.71
C ASP A 52 -45.19 -41.16 13.81
N VAL A 53 -43.96 -41.61 13.52
CA VAL A 53 -43.10 -42.36 14.45
C VAL A 53 -42.46 -41.40 15.44
N LYS A 54 -42.69 -41.60 16.75
CA LYS A 54 -42.05 -40.73 17.73
C LYS A 54 -40.62 -41.11 18.03
N VAL A 55 -39.73 -40.12 17.97
CA VAL A 55 -38.30 -40.25 18.21
C VAL A 55 -37.92 -39.48 19.47
N ASP A 56 -37.21 -40.15 20.37
CA ASP A 56 -36.58 -39.59 21.56
C ASP A 56 -35.17 -40.17 21.67
N GLY A 57 -34.16 -39.34 21.44
CA GLY A 57 -32.78 -39.77 21.30
C GLY A 57 -31.78 -38.90 22.05
N HIS A 58 -30.70 -39.54 22.50
CA HIS A 58 -29.60 -38.90 23.21
C HIS A 58 -28.27 -39.36 22.61
N ILE A 59 -27.46 -38.44 22.12
CA ILE A 59 -26.08 -38.71 21.68
C ILE A 59 -25.13 -38.05 22.66
N LYS A 60 -24.32 -38.84 23.34
CA LYS A 60 -23.25 -38.34 24.19
C LYS A 60 -21.93 -38.39 23.42
N PHE A 61 -21.34 -37.23 23.19
CA PHE A 61 -20.01 -37.08 22.59
C PHE A 61 -18.94 -37.21 23.67
N ILE A 62 -17.92 -38.01 23.37
CA ILE A 62 -16.79 -38.29 24.27
C ILE A 62 -15.51 -37.98 23.50
N ASP A 63 -14.76 -36.99 24.00
CA ASP A 63 -13.48 -36.57 23.43
C ASP A 63 -13.53 -36.44 21.90
N THR A 64 -14.54 -35.73 21.41
CA THR A 64 -14.86 -35.64 19.99
C THR A 64 -14.16 -34.44 19.35
N ASP A 65 -13.45 -34.68 18.27
CA ASP A 65 -12.82 -33.63 17.47
C ASP A 65 -13.66 -33.38 16.22
N ILE A 66 -13.96 -32.11 15.94
CA ILE A 66 -14.67 -31.63 14.76
C ILE A 66 -13.72 -30.85 13.88
N TYR A 67 -13.65 -31.19 12.60
CA TYR A 67 -12.85 -30.49 11.60
C TYR A 67 -13.71 -30.00 10.44
N TYR A 68 -13.62 -28.69 10.14
CA TYR A 68 -14.25 -28.09 8.98
C TYR A 68 -13.23 -27.88 7.86
N SER A 69 -13.16 -28.84 6.94
CA SER A 69 -12.12 -28.89 5.90
C SER A 69 -12.10 -27.69 4.97
N ALA A 70 -13.25 -27.05 4.70
CA ALA A 70 -13.33 -25.92 3.78
C ALA A 70 -12.55 -24.70 4.31
N LEU A 71 -12.66 -24.43 5.62
CA LEU A 71 -11.96 -23.30 6.25
C LEU A 71 -10.70 -23.70 7.02
N GLY A 72 -10.51 -25.00 7.31
CA GLY A 72 -9.35 -25.52 8.03
C GLY A 72 -9.40 -25.26 9.54
N TYR A 73 -10.60 -25.04 10.10
CA TYR A 73 -10.78 -24.84 11.54
C TYR A 73 -11.13 -26.15 12.25
N GLU A 74 -10.61 -26.29 13.47
CA GLU A 74 -10.80 -27.46 14.32
C GLU A 74 -11.38 -27.04 15.68
N LEU A 75 -12.31 -27.85 16.19
CA LEU A 75 -12.84 -27.78 17.54
C LEU A 75 -12.55 -29.12 18.21
N LYS A 76 -11.80 -29.10 19.32
CA LYS A 76 -11.25 -30.32 19.92
C LYS A 76 -11.89 -30.68 21.24
N GLY A 77 -11.84 -31.97 21.59
CA GLY A 77 -12.18 -32.47 22.91
C GLY A 77 -13.62 -32.17 23.34
N ILE A 78 -14.55 -32.25 22.39
CA ILE A 78 -15.97 -31.99 22.66
C ILE A 78 -16.52 -33.08 23.56
N ASN A 79 -17.07 -32.66 24.69
CA ASN A 79 -17.72 -33.53 25.67
C ASN A 79 -19.08 -32.95 26.06
N GLY A 80 -20.14 -33.74 25.88
CA GLY A 80 -21.50 -33.29 26.15
C GLY A 80 -22.56 -34.25 25.64
N THR A 81 -23.83 -33.89 25.82
CA THR A 81 -24.97 -34.67 25.32
C THR A 81 -25.85 -33.79 24.47
N VAL A 82 -26.22 -34.31 23.31
CA VAL A 82 -27.19 -33.73 22.39
C VAL A 82 -28.44 -34.58 22.44
N ASP A 83 -29.53 -33.97 22.87
CA ASP A 83 -30.87 -34.53 22.83
C ASP A 83 -31.49 -34.21 21.47
N PHE A 84 -32.24 -35.14 20.90
CA PHE A 84 -32.95 -34.92 19.64
C PHE A 84 -34.30 -35.64 19.60
N THR A 85 -35.23 -35.05 18.87
CA THR A 85 -36.56 -35.59 18.55
C THR A 85 -36.71 -35.79 17.04
N GLU A 86 -37.94 -36.05 16.59
CA GLU A 86 -38.31 -36.09 15.16
C GLU A 86 -38.05 -34.79 14.41
N ASP A 87 -37.90 -33.68 15.13
CA ASP A 87 -37.93 -32.36 14.50
C ASP A 87 -37.12 -31.27 15.22
N SER A 88 -36.41 -31.64 16.30
CA SER A 88 -35.63 -30.70 17.10
C SER A 88 -34.36 -31.34 17.64
N ILE A 89 -33.36 -30.50 17.89
CA ILE A 89 -32.18 -30.84 18.65
C ILE A 89 -32.01 -29.87 19.80
N PHE A 90 -31.36 -30.32 20.86
CA PHE A 90 -31.03 -29.49 22.02
C PHE A 90 -29.74 -30.00 22.68
N ALA A 91 -28.84 -29.08 23.00
CA ALA A 91 -27.66 -29.33 23.82
C ALA A 91 -27.35 -28.07 24.61
N ASP A 92 -27.13 -28.24 25.91
CA ASP A 92 -26.80 -27.16 26.83
C ASP A 92 -25.36 -27.33 27.34
N SER A 93 -24.52 -26.34 27.02
CA SER A 93 -23.17 -26.15 27.54
C SER A 93 -22.24 -27.36 27.39
N MET A 94 -22.05 -27.84 26.15
CA MET A 94 -21.00 -28.82 25.84
C MET A 94 -19.62 -28.15 25.97
N ASP A 95 -18.67 -28.81 26.63
CA ASP A 95 -17.30 -28.31 26.77
C ASP A 95 -16.48 -28.69 25.54
N ALA A 96 -15.71 -27.75 25.01
CA ALA A 96 -14.83 -27.94 23.88
C ALA A 96 -13.58 -27.06 24.01
N VAL A 97 -12.60 -27.29 23.14
CA VAL A 97 -11.32 -26.57 23.17
C VAL A 97 -11.00 -25.95 21.80
N ILE A 98 -10.75 -24.64 21.80
CA ILE A 98 -10.23 -23.88 20.66
C ILE A 98 -8.93 -23.20 21.11
N GLN A 99 -7.84 -23.37 20.36
CA GLN A 99 -6.50 -22.83 20.70
C GLN A 99 -6.03 -23.17 22.14
N GLY A 100 -6.41 -24.34 22.67
CA GLY A 100 -6.07 -24.74 24.03
C GLY A 100 -6.88 -24.04 25.13
N ARG A 101 -7.93 -23.30 24.79
CA ARG A 101 -8.86 -22.64 25.73
C ARG A 101 -10.24 -23.27 25.67
N HIS A 102 -10.89 -23.38 26.83
CA HIS A 102 -12.26 -23.88 26.92
C HIS A 102 -13.25 -22.95 26.21
N THR A 103 -14.18 -23.54 25.47
CA THR A 103 -15.26 -22.89 24.72
C THR A 103 -16.54 -23.66 25.02
N SER A 104 -17.61 -22.94 25.33
CA SER A 104 -18.92 -23.53 25.54
C SER A 104 -19.63 -23.65 24.20
N VAL A 105 -20.28 -24.78 23.94
CA VAL A 105 -21.06 -25.03 22.74
C VAL A 105 -22.49 -25.44 23.12
N ASN A 106 -23.46 -24.65 22.66
CA ASN A 106 -24.88 -24.99 22.75
C ASN A 106 -25.39 -25.36 21.35
N ALA A 107 -26.43 -26.17 21.30
CA ALA A 107 -27.10 -26.50 20.05
C ALA A 107 -28.62 -26.44 20.26
N TYR A 108 -29.36 -25.85 19.32
CA TYR A 108 -30.82 -25.84 19.40
C TYR A 108 -31.45 -25.68 18.01
N THR A 109 -32.65 -26.20 17.85
CA THR A 109 -33.48 -25.94 16.66
C THR A 109 -34.35 -24.71 16.88
N ARG A 110 -34.46 -23.85 15.86
CA ARG A 110 -35.40 -22.72 15.85
C ARG A 110 -36.16 -22.63 14.53
N ASP A 111 -37.33 -21.98 14.57
CA ASP A 111 -38.06 -21.62 13.36
C ASP A 111 -37.45 -20.34 12.75
N ALA A 112 -37.14 -20.38 11.45
CA ALA A 112 -36.62 -19.27 10.67
C ALA A 112 -37.47 -19.02 9.42
N ALA A 113 -37.20 -17.93 8.71
CA ALA A 113 -37.97 -17.53 7.53
C ALA A 113 -37.93 -18.57 6.39
N ALA A 114 -36.80 -19.26 6.23
CA ALA A 114 -36.60 -20.27 5.19
C ALA A 114 -37.12 -21.66 5.57
N GLY A 115 -37.49 -21.87 6.83
CA GLY A 115 -37.83 -23.17 7.43
C GLY A 115 -37.20 -23.30 8.81
N ARG A 116 -37.19 -24.51 9.36
CA ARG A 116 -36.42 -24.81 10.56
C ARG A 116 -34.93 -24.84 10.26
N GLU A 117 -34.15 -24.43 11.24
CA GLU A 117 -32.69 -24.50 11.18
C GLU A 117 -32.13 -24.94 12.53
N VAL A 118 -30.97 -25.56 12.46
CA VAL A 118 -30.15 -25.90 13.61
C VAL A 118 -29.16 -24.77 13.85
N VAL A 119 -29.08 -24.27 15.09
CA VAL A 119 -28.11 -23.27 15.50
C VAL A 119 -27.13 -23.88 16.47
N PHE A 120 -25.83 -23.78 16.16
CA PHE A 120 -24.75 -24.04 17.10
C PHE A 120 -24.22 -22.70 17.62
N HIS A 121 -24.35 -22.47 18.92
CA HIS A 121 -23.86 -21.26 19.57
C HIS A 121 -22.56 -21.57 20.30
N LEU A 122 -21.49 -20.87 19.96
CA LEU A 122 -20.17 -21.00 20.57
C LEU A 122 -19.80 -19.72 21.31
N ASP A 123 -19.47 -19.86 22.59
CA ASP A 123 -18.93 -18.78 23.43
C ASP A 123 -17.53 -19.14 23.90
N GLY A 124 -16.55 -18.32 23.57
CA GLY A 124 -15.17 -18.58 23.96
C GLY A 124 -14.20 -17.42 23.76
N VAL A 125 -13.03 -17.53 24.39
CA VAL A 125 -11.92 -16.59 24.19
C VAL A 125 -11.04 -17.08 23.06
N MET A 126 -10.88 -16.27 22.01
CA MET A 126 -10.04 -16.58 20.84
C MET A 126 -9.02 -15.47 20.61
N ASP A 127 -7.82 -15.85 20.15
CA ASP A 127 -6.82 -14.89 19.71
C ASP A 127 -7.32 -14.16 18.45
N ALA A 128 -7.06 -12.85 18.37
CA ALA A 128 -7.57 -12.01 17.28
C ALA A 128 -7.06 -12.41 15.90
N ASP A 129 -5.87 -13.00 15.85
CA ASP A 129 -5.24 -13.48 14.63
C ASP A 129 -5.58 -14.94 14.31
N TYR A 130 -6.31 -15.66 15.17
CA TYR A 130 -6.65 -17.08 14.92
C TYR A 130 -7.32 -17.29 13.55
N LEU A 131 -8.23 -16.39 13.19
CA LEU A 131 -8.96 -16.42 11.92
C LEU A 131 -8.09 -15.98 10.72
N LEU A 132 -6.92 -15.40 10.97
CA LEU A 132 -6.02 -14.81 9.97
C LEU A 132 -4.70 -15.59 9.82
N GLN A 133 -4.30 -16.39 10.81
CA GLN A 133 -3.03 -17.13 10.90
C GLN A 133 -2.80 -18.16 9.78
N ARG A 134 -3.80 -18.42 8.92
CA ARG A 134 -3.62 -19.29 7.75
C ARG A 134 -2.69 -18.70 6.67
N TYR A 135 -2.42 -17.40 6.73
CA TYR A 135 -1.70 -16.69 5.66
C TYR A 135 -0.40 -16.05 6.17
N ASP A 136 0.74 -16.61 5.76
CA ASP A 136 2.08 -16.18 6.18
C ASP A 136 2.43 -14.72 5.80
N TRP A 137 1.75 -14.14 4.81
CA TRP A 137 2.00 -12.77 4.36
C TRP A 137 1.38 -11.70 5.27
N ILE A 138 0.43 -12.07 6.15
CA ILE A 138 -0.18 -11.13 7.10
C ILE A 138 0.79 -10.93 8.28
N PRO A 139 1.31 -9.72 8.50
CA PRO A 139 2.24 -9.47 9.59
C PRO A 139 1.60 -9.80 10.96
N PRO A 140 2.25 -10.62 11.81
CA PRO A 140 1.75 -10.90 13.16
C PRO A 140 1.64 -9.66 14.05
N SER A 141 2.26 -8.54 13.65
CA SER A 141 2.17 -7.27 14.36
C SER A 141 0.88 -6.50 14.10
N TRP A 142 0.08 -6.86 13.09
CA TRP A 142 -1.17 -6.15 12.78
C TRP A 142 -2.28 -6.46 13.76
N PHE A 143 -2.27 -7.66 14.35
CA PHE A 143 -3.29 -8.12 15.28
C PHE A 143 -2.62 -8.78 16.48
N SER A 144 -3.00 -8.38 17.69
CA SER A 144 -2.54 -9.05 18.90
C SER A 144 -3.59 -9.02 19.99
N GLY A 145 -3.46 -9.92 20.96
CA GLY A 145 -4.43 -10.06 22.06
C GLY A 145 -5.56 -11.03 21.73
N SER A 146 -6.50 -11.14 22.66
CA SER A 146 -7.61 -12.08 22.59
C SER A 146 -8.87 -11.41 23.10
N SER A 147 -10.01 -11.78 22.54
CA SER A 147 -11.33 -11.26 22.95
C SER A 147 -12.31 -12.41 23.19
N ASN A 148 -13.41 -12.10 23.86
CA ASN A 148 -14.59 -12.96 23.89
C ASN A 148 -15.30 -12.91 22.54
N TRP A 149 -15.66 -14.07 22.02
CA TRP A 149 -16.41 -14.23 20.77
C TRP A 149 -17.67 -15.04 21.04
N ALA A 150 -18.78 -14.55 20.47
CA ALA A 150 -20.04 -15.28 20.36
C ALA A 150 -20.27 -15.60 18.88
N ILE A 151 -20.38 -16.89 18.55
CA ILE A 151 -20.49 -17.37 17.17
C ILE A 151 -21.75 -18.23 17.05
N ASP A 152 -22.67 -17.83 16.18
CA ASP A 152 -23.80 -18.66 15.76
C ASP A 152 -23.48 -19.28 14.40
N VAL A 153 -23.52 -20.60 14.32
CA VAL A 153 -23.49 -21.36 13.06
C VAL A 153 -24.90 -21.88 12.80
N GLU A 154 -25.58 -21.29 11.83
CA GLU A 154 -26.96 -21.54 11.47
C GLU A 154 -27.01 -22.43 10.22
N VAL A 155 -27.56 -23.65 10.37
CA VAL A 155 -27.65 -24.64 9.30
C VAL A 155 -29.13 -24.92 9.00
N PRO A 156 -29.65 -24.48 7.84
CA PRO A 156 -31.04 -24.68 7.49
C PRO A 156 -31.31 -26.14 7.11
N ASN A 157 -32.48 -26.66 7.52
CA ASN A 157 -32.88 -28.03 7.16
C ASN A 157 -33.13 -28.14 5.65
N ASN A 158 -33.67 -27.08 5.04
CA ASN A 158 -33.89 -26.97 3.60
C ASN A 158 -33.22 -25.70 3.08
N PRO A 159 -31.94 -25.77 2.65
CA PRO A 159 -31.20 -24.60 2.18
C PRO A 159 -31.89 -23.99 0.95
N LYS A 160 -31.95 -22.65 0.92
CA LYS A 160 -32.49 -21.86 -0.20
C LYS A 160 -31.53 -20.74 -0.60
N ASP A 161 -31.10 -19.98 0.40
CA ASP A 161 -30.24 -18.81 0.21
C ASP A 161 -28.78 -19.11 0.59
N TYR A 162 -28.56 -19.96 1.60
CA TYR A 162 -27.25 -20.40 2.09
C TYR A 162 -27.29 -21.85 2.57
N LEU A 163 -26.13 -22.52 2.52
CA LEU A 163 -25.85 -23.80 3.16
C LEU A 163 -25.56 -23.65 4.64
N VAL A 164 -24.85 -22.58 5.00
CA VAL A 164 -24.48 -22.22 6.36
C VAL A 164 -24.45 -20.72 6.47
N HIS A 165 -25.08 -20.18 7.51
CA HIS A 165 -24.97 -18.78 7.86
C HIS A 165 -24.24 -18.66 9.20
N ILE A 166 -23.14 -17.92 9.24
CA ILE A 166 -22.32 -17.74 10.44
C ILE A 166 -22.41 -16.30 10.90
N LYS A 167 -22.86 -16.06 12.13
CA LYS A 167 -22.80 -14.74 12.77
C LYS A 167 -21.71 -14.76 13.82
N THR A 168 -20.79 -13.82 13.77
CA THR A 168 -19.73 -13.66 14.77
C THR A 168 -19.80 -12.28 15.39
N ASN A 169 -19.75 -12.23 16.72
CA ASN A 169 -19.81 -10.99 17.47
C ASN A 169 -18.68 -10.93 18.48
N SER A 170 -18.06 -9.75 18.61
CA SER A 170 -17.06 -9.49 19.64
C SER A 170 -17.03 -8.01 20.00
N TYR A 171 -16.68 -7.68 21.24
CA TYR A 171 -16.39 -6.29 21.63
C TYR A 171 -14.93 -5.89 21.39
N LEU A 172 -14.14 -6.82 20.82
CA LEU A 172 -12.70 -6.66 20.58
C LEU A 172 -11.97 -6.05 21.79
N GLU A 173 -12.40 -6.42 23.00
CA GLU A 173 -11.74 -5.97 24.22
C GLU A 173 -10.37 -6.64 24.31
N ASP A 174 -9.36 -5.92 24.78
CA ASP A 174 -7.97 -6.37 24.88
C ASP A 174 -7.29 -6.79 23.56
N VAL A 175 -7.95 -6.57 22.42
CA VAL A 175 -7.38 -6.77 21.08
C VAL A 175 -6.73 -5.48 20.59
N ASP A 176 -5.51 -5.55 20.11
CA ASP A 176 -4.80 -4.43 19.49
C ASP A 176 -4.72 -4.67 17.98
N ILE A 177 -5.24 -3.72 17.20
CA ILE A 177 -5.23 -3.72 15.74
C ILE A 177 -4.36 -2.54 15.29
N ARG A 178 -3.32 -2.79 14.50
CA ARG A 178 -2.37 -1.78 14.01
C ARG A 178 -1.96 -2.05 12.56
N LEU A 179 -2.86 -1.73 11.64
CA LEU A 179 -2.54 -1.77 10.20
C LEU A 179 -1.87 -0.45 9.79
N SER A 180 -2.46 0.67 10.22
CA SER A 180 -2.00 2.04 9.94
C SER A 180 -2.43 2.99 11.05
N ASP A 181 -2.10 4.28 10.93
CA ASP A 181 -2.63 5.31 11.83
C ASP A 181 -4.14 5.49 11.67
N SER A 182 -4.65 5.38 10.43
CA SER A 182 -6.09 5.54 10.14
C SER A 182 -6.89 4.28 10.46
N VAL A 183 -6.28 3.11 10.31
CA VAL A 183 -6.89 1.80 10.54
C VAL A 183 -6.20 1.15 11.74
N SER A 184 -6.58 1.62 12.93
CA SER A 184 -6.08 1.10 14.19
C SER A 184 -7.14 1.04 15.28
N LYS A 185 -6.96 0.10 16.20
CA LYS A 185 -7.76 -0.06 17.42
C LYS A 185 -6.85 -0.44 18.59
N PRO A 186 -6.60 0.46 19.55
CA PRO A 186 -5.87 0.11 20.76
C PRO A 186 -6.62 -0.93 21.60
N ALA A 187 -5.88 -1.79 22.33
CA ALA A 187 -6.44 -2.81 23.24
C ALA A 187 -7.52 -2.30 24.20
N LYS A 188 -7.37 -1.07 24.71
CA LYS A 188 -8.29 -0.47 25.70
C LYS A 188 -9.61 0.04 25.10
N THR A 189 -9.67 0.22 23.78
CA THR A 189 -10.86 0.73 23.11
C THR A 189 -11.75 -0.43 22.72
N ARG A 190 -13.01 -0.43 23.18
CA ARG A 190 -14.01 -1.44 22.81
C ARG A 190 -14.67 -1.07 21.49
N MET A 191 -14.76 -2.04 20.57
CA MET A 191 -15.50 -1.90 19.32
C MET A 191 -16.39 -3.11 19.16
N GLN A 192 -17.69 -2.88 18.95
CA GLN A 192 -18.61 -3.96 18.62
C GLN A 192 -18.38 -4.35 17.16
N LEU A 193 -17.73 -5.50 16.96
CA LEU A 193 -17.59 -6.16 15.67
C LEU A 193 -18.76 -7.12 15.48
N SER A 194 -19.41 -7.05 14.33
CA SER A 194 -20.35 -8.05 13.84
C SER A 194 -19.96 -8.46 12.44
N THR A 195 -19.70 -9.76 12.24
CA THR A 195 -19.42 -10.33 10.91
C THR A 195 -20.40 -11.44 10.60
N GLU A 196 -21.03 -11.37 9.43
CA GLU A 196 -21.92 -12.37 8.87
C GLU A 196 -21.23 -13.07 7.69
N ILE A 197 -21.30 -14.40 7.64
CA ILE A 197 -20.72 -15.23 6.58
C ILE A 197 -21.79 -16.16 6.03
N ASP A 198 -22.13 -16.01 4.76
CA ASP A 198 -22.98 -16.94 4.02
C ASP A 198 -22.11 -17.90 3.22
N VAL A 199 -22.25 -19.20 3.44
CA VAL A 199 -21.70 -20.25 2.57
C VAL A 199 -22.79 -20.67 1.58
N LEU A 200 -22.52 -20.64 0.28
CA LEU A 200 -23.49 -20.81 -0.80
C LEU A 200 -23.32 -22.14 -1.55
N ASP A 201 -24.36 -22.58 -2.27
CA ASP A 201 -24.49 -23.91 -2.92
C ASP A 201 -23.46 -24.25 -4.02
N ASP A 202 -22.57 -23.33 -4.40
CA ASP A 202 -21.56 -23.53 -5.47
C ASP A 202 -20.14 -23.17 -5.02
N ASN A 203 -19.76 -23.50 -3.77
CA ASN A 203 -18.53 -23.02 -3.14
C ASN A 203 -18.42 -21.48 -3.11
N GLY A 204 -19.57 -20.80 -3.11
CA GLY A 204 -19.66 -19.36 -2.93
C GLY A 204 -19.58 -18.99 -1.46
N MET A 205 -19.11 -17.78 -1.19
CA MET A 205 -19.07 -17.21 0.14
C MET A 205 -19.38 -15.72 0.07
N ARG A 206 -20.19 -15.21 1.00
CA ARG A 206 -20.31 -13.78 1.24
C ARG A 206 -19.91 -13.47 2.66
N VAL A 207 -19.11 -12.43 2.86
CA VAL A 207 -18.68 -11.97 4.18
C VAL A 207 -19.00 -10.49 4.30
N ILE A 208 -19.79 -10.13 5.31
CA ILE A 208 -20.11 -8.72 5.62
C ILE A 208 -19.64 -8.46 7.04
N SER A 209 -18.79 -7.44 7.21
CA SER A 209 -18.28 -7.05 8.52
C SER A 209 -18.58 -5.59 8.82
N THR A 210 -19.05 -5.32 10.03
CA THR A 210 -19.37 -4.00 10.56
C THR A 210 -18.67 -3.80 11.90
N ALA A 211 -18.20 -2.58 12.16
CA ALA A 211 -17.67 -2.21 13.47
C ALA A 211 -18.29 -0.90 13.94
N THR A 212 -18.58 -0.83 15.24
CA THR A 212 -19.07 0.40 15.86
C THR A 212 -18.35 0.64 17.20
N PRO A 213 -17.77 1.83 17.43
CA PRO A 213 -17.21 2.18 18.72
C PRO A 213 -18.24 2.05 19.85
N VAL A 214 -17.87 1.43 20.96
CA VAL A 214 -18.77 1.30 22.12
C VAL A 214 -18.66 2.55 23.00
N GLY A 215 -19.79 3.25 23.18
CA GLY A 215 -19.90 4.39 24.11
C GLY A 215 -20.05 5.76 23.47
N ASP A 216 -20.07 5.84 22.14
CA ASP A 216 -20.44 7.05 21.39
C ASP A 216 -21.74 6.77 20.61
N ALA A 217 -22.84 7.37 21.07
CA ALA A 217 -24.18 7.08 20.57
C ALA A 217 -24.48 7.74 19.21
N ASP A 218 -23.62 8.65 18.74
CA ASP A 218 -23.78 9.39 17.49
C ASP A 218 -22.84 8.88 16.36
N THR A 219 -22.15 7.75 16.56
CA THR A 219 -21.28 7.17 15.52
C THR A 219 -22.09 6.27 14.58
N GLU A 220 -22.05 6.57 13.28
CA GLU A 220 -22.67 5.72 12.25
C GLU A 220 -22.01 4.33 12.23
N VAL A 221 -22.79 3.31 11.86
CA VAL A 221 -22.27 1.95 11.64
C VAL A 221 -21.50 1.96 10.33
N ASP A 222 -20.19 1.88 10.40
CA ASP A 222 -19.36 1.78 9.21
C ASP A 222 -19.23 0.31 8.78
N ASN A 223 -19.61 0.04 7.53
CA ASN A 223 -19.30 -1.22 6.86
C ASN A 223 -17.78 -1.27 6.67
N ILE A 224 -17.11 -2.20 7.36
CA ILE A 224 -15.67 -2.38 7.26
C ILE A 224 -15.35 -3.01 5.89
N PHE A 225 -16.07 -4.07 5.53
CA PHE A 225 -15.99 -4.70 4.21
C PHE A 225 -17.21 -5.60 3.93
N ASP A 226 -17.62 -5.64 2.65
CA ASP A 226 -18.51 -6.64 2.05
C ASP A 226 -17.70 -7.35 0.95
N ILE A 227 -17.49 -8.66 1.11
CA ILE A 227 -16.74 -9.50 0.19
C ILE A 227 -17.68 -10.58 -0.31
N PHE A 228 -17.79 -10.72 -1.62
CA PHE A 228 -18.44 -11.85 -2.25
C PHE A 228 -17.39 -12.64 -3.02
N ALA A 229 -17.28 -13.93 -2.77
CA ALA A 229 -16.30 -14.82 -3.38
C ALA A 229 -16.96 -16.08 -3.93
N THR A 230 -16.46 -16.59 -5.05
CA THR A 230 -16.91 -17.85 -5.67
C THR A 230 -15.71 -18.62 -6.18
N ARG A 231 -15.76 -19.95 -6.08
CA ARG A 231 -14.69 -20.81 -6.59
C ARG A 231 -15.14 -21.51 -7.87
N ASP A 232 -14.33 -21.42 -8.92
CA ASP A 232 -14.63 -22.06 -10.21
C ASP A 232 -14.15 -23.53 -10.28
N GLU A 233 -14.43 -24.19 -11.42
CA GLU A 233 -14.06 -25.59 -11.68
C GLU A 233 -12.54 -25.82 -11.69
N ASP A 234 -11.74 -24.78 -11.93
CA ASP A 234 -10.28 -24.81 -11.92
C ASP A 234 -9.70 -24.52 -10.52
N ASN A 235 -10.56 -24.49 -9.49
CA ASN A 235 -10.22 -24.16 -8.10
C ASN A 235 -9.71 -22.72 -7.89
N ILE A 236 -10.01 -21.80 -8.80
CA ILE A 236 -9.66 -20.38 -8.69
C ILE A 236 -10.77 -19.66 -7.93
N TRP A 237 -10.39 -18.93 -6.90
CA TRP A 237 -11.28 -18.00 -6.22
C TRP A 237 -11.40 -16.72 -7.03
N HIS A 238 -12.62 -16.27 -7.26
CA HIS A 238 -12.95 -14.94 -7.77
C HIS A 238 -13.67 -14.19 -6.66
N PHE A 239 -13.35 -12.92 -6.46
CA PHE A 239 -14.02 -12.10 -5.44
C PHE A 239 -14.35 -10.70 -5.93
N ASP A 240 -15.38 -10.11 -5.33
CA ASP A 240 -15.75 -8.69 -5.36
C ASP A 240 -15.64 -8.17 -3.92
N ILE A 241 -14.94 -7.06 -3.73
CA ILE A 241 -14.76 -6.43 -2.42
C ILE A 241 -15.27 -5.00 -2.47
N ARG A 242 -15.94 -4.58 -1.40
CA ARG A 242 -16.34 -3.19 -1.16
C ARG A 242 -16.05 -2.83 0.29
N SER A 243 -15.22 -1.83 0.50
CA SER A 243 -14.94 -1.24 1.80
C SER A 243 -14.78 0.28 1.68
N GLU A 244 -14.58 0.94 2.81
CA GLU A 244 -14.20 2.35 2.86
C GLU A 244 -12.89 2.63 2.10
N TYR A 245 -11.92 1.71 2.19
CA TYR A 245 -10.56 1.92 1.69
C TYR A 245 -10.27 1.23 0.36
N MET A 246 -11.08 0.24 -0.06
CA MET A 246 -10.88 -0.41 -1.35
C MET A 246 -12.18 -0.94 -1.95
N SER A 247 -12.26 -0.90 -3.28
CA SER A 247 -13.33 -1.57 -4.01
C SER A 247 -12.83 -2.16 -5.32
N GLY A 248 -13.43 -3.27 -5.74
CA GLY A 248 -13.18 -3.89 -7.03
C GLY A 248 -13.20 -5.40 -6.95
N LYS A 249 -12.48 -6.05 -7.85
CA LYS A 249 -12.52 -7.50 -8.04
C LYS A 249 -11.14 -8.10 -8.03
N GLY A 250 -11.07 -9.40 -7.77
CA GLY A 250 -9.83 -10.12 -7.88
C GLY A 250 -10.03 -11.61 -8.09
N SER A 251 -8.92 -12.28 -8.34
CA SER A 251 -8.89 -13.72 -8.42
C SER A 251 -7.55 -14.27 -7.94
N PHE A 252 -7.55 -15.45 -7.33
CA PHE A 252 -6.35 -16.13 -6.90
C PHE A 252 -6.51 -17.66 -6.98
N SER A 253 -5.44 -18.36 -7.36
CA SER A 253 -5.39 -19.82 -7.24
C SER A 253 -5.34 -20.24 -5.78
N GLU A 254 -5.73 -21.47 -5.45
CA GLU A 254 -5.77 -21.96 -4.06
C GLU A 254 -4.48 -21.68 -3.27
N GLY A 255 -4.63 -21.19 -2.04
CA GLY A 255 -3.54 -20.65 -1.21
C GLY A 255 -3.28 -19.17 -1.51
N LEU A 256 -2.83 -18.35 -0.54
CA LEU A 256 -2.33 -16.99 -0.81
C LEU A 256 -0.81 -16.94 -0.60
N GLY A 257 -0.12 -18.01 -1.02
CA GLY A 257 1.32 -18.19 -0.83
C GLY A 257 2.13 -17.77 -2.05
N ARG A 258 3.45 -17.95 -1.98
CA ARG A 258 4.41 -17.61 -3.06
C ARG A 258 4.14 -18.27 -4.43
N ASP A 259 3.39 -19.36 -4.45
CA ASP A 259 3.00 -20.13 -5.62
C ASP A 259 1.64 -19.72 -6.20
N THR A 260 0.98 -18.75 -5.57
CA THR A 260 -0.31 -18.22 -6.01
C THR A 260 -0.15 -16.94 -6.80
N LEU A 261 -0.67 -16.91 -8.03
CA LEU A 261 -0.84 -15.65 -8.74
C LEU A 261 -2.11 -14.96 -8.26
N VAL A 262 -1.96 -13.78 -7.65
CA VAL A 262 -3.09 -12.93 -7.28
C VAL A 262 -3.29 -11.87 -8.34
N LYS A 263 -4.49 -11.83 -8.92
CA LYS A 263 -4.91 -10.80 -9.87
C LYS A 263 -5.92 -9.89 -9.19
N LEU A 264 -5.71 -8.59 -9.27
CA LEU A 264 -6.53 -7.56 -8.64
C LEU A 264 -6.88 -6.53 -9.70
N ASP A 265 -8.17 -6.26 -9.86
CA ASP A 265 -8.75 -5.28 -10.77
C ASP A 265 -9.65 -4.36 -9.94
N MET A 266 -9.06 -3.27 -9.45
CA MET A 266 -9.63 -2.44 -8.39
C MET A 266 -10.14 -1.10 -8.95
N ASP A 267 -11.28 -0.64 -8.49
CA ASP A 267 -11.83 0.66 -8.87
C ASP A 267 -11.17 1.79 -8.08
N ASN A 268 -11.00 1.61 -6.77
CA ASN A 268 -10.40 2.59 -5.88
C ASN A 268 -9.63 1.91 -4.76
N VAL A 269 -8.45 2.41 -4.42
CA VAL A 269 -7.66 1.95 -3.28
C VAL A 269 -7.01 3.12 -2.54
N ASP A 270 -7.29 3.28 -1.25
CA ASP A 270 -6.61 4.23 -0.36
C ASP A 270 -5.43 3.56 0.34
N VAL A 271 -4.30 3.56 -0.35
CA VAL A 271 -3.07 2.92 0.13
C VAL A 271 -2.51 3.67 1.35
N TYR A 272 -2.68 4.99 1.40
CA TYR A 272 -2.21 5.78 2.55
C TYR A 272 -3.00 5.44 3.82
N ALA A 273 -4.33 5.42 3.73
CA ALA A 273 -5.16 5.05 4.87
C ALA A 273 -4.88 3.62 5.35
N MET A 274 -4.54 2.68 4.47
CA MET A 274 -4.31 1.28 4.87
C MET A 274 -2.92 0.97 5.41
N PHE A 275 -1.88 1.71 5.01
CA PHE A 275 -0.49 1.31 5.29
C PHE A 275 0.39 2.40 5.92
N TYR A 276 -0.06 3.66 5.99
CA TYR A 276 0.75 4.73 6.55
C TYR A 276 0.72 4.75 8.08
N THR A 277 1.89 4.74 8.71
CA THR A 277 2.05 4.97 10.16
C THR A 277 3.01 6.14 10.43
N LYS A 278 2.61 7.08 11.28
CA LYS A 278 3.40 8.26 11.61
C LYS A 278 4.37 7.94 12.73
N GLY A 279 5.66 8.02 12.39
CA GLY A 279 6.75 7.67 13.28
C GLY A 279 7.08 6.19 13.11
N LYS A 280 8.30 5.89 12.67
CA LYS A 280 8.82 4.54 12.46
C LYS A 280 8.98 3.81 13.80
N GLY A 281 7.88 3.49 14.47
CA GLY A 281 7.86 2.75 15.73
C GLY A 281 7.88 1.26 15.45
N ASP A 282 9.02 0.61 15.69
CA ASP A 282 9.28 -0.83 15.90
C ASP A 282 8.59 -1.87 15.00
N SER A 283 7.92 -1.45 13.93
CA SER A 283 7.22 -2.33 13.00
C SER A 283 8.27 -3.09 12.21
N LYS A 284 8.25 -4.43 12.32
CA LYS A 284 9.11 -5.25 11.46
C LYS A 284 8.75 -4.96 10.00
N PRO A 285 9.74 -4.70 9.14
CA PRO A 285 9.53 -4.65 7.71
C PRO A 285 8.72 -5.84 7.20
N LEU A 286 7.87 -5.56 6.21
CA LEU A 286 7.26 -6.62 5.41
C LEU A 286 8.37 -7.47 4.77
N ASP A 287 8.20 -8.78 4.74
CA ASP A 287 9.15 -9.68 4.07
C ASP A 287 8.69 -9.92 2.63
N PRO A 288 9.39 -9.39 1.61
CA PRO A 288 8.97 -9.52 0.21
C PRO A 288 8.87 -10.96 -0.26
N ALA A 289 9.58 -11.90 0.38
CA ALA A 289 9.57 -13.31 -0.02
C ALA A 289 8.28 -14.04 0.39
N LEU A 290 7.46 -13.43 1.25
CA LEU A 290 6.17 -13.97 1.70
C LEU A 290 5.00 -13.55 0.79
N PHE A 291 5.21 -12.57 -0.09
CA PHE A 291 4.15 -12.08 -0.95
C PHE A 291 3.97 -12.98 -2.18
N PRO A 292 2.71 -13.28 -2.56
CA PRO A 292 2.43 -13.89 -3.85
C PRO A 292 2.85 -12.96 -5.02
N PRO A 293 3.15 -13.51 -6.21
CA PRO A 293 3.12 -12.76 -7.45
C PRO A 293 1.81 -11.99 -7.61
N LEU A 294 1.91 -10.70 -7.93
CA LEU A 294 0.76 -9.80 -8.06
C LEU A 294 0.61 -9.35 -9.52
N ARG A 295 -0.64 -9.26 -9.97
CA ARG A 295 -1.04 -8.52 -11.17
C ARG A 295 -2.12 -7.56 -10.73
N TRP A 296 -1.75 -6.33 -10.47
CA TRP A 296 -2.64 -5.34 -9.87
C TRP A 296 -2.90 -4.22 -10.86
N ARG A 297 -4.18 -4.02 -11.18
CA ARG A 297 -4.67 -2.85 -11.91
C ARG A 297 -5.60 -2.07 -11.01
N VAL A 298 -5.43 -0.76 -10.94
CA VAL A 298 -6.27 0.13 -10.15
C VAL A 298 -6.64 1.37 -10.95
N ASP A 299 -7.93 1.63 -11.07
CA ASP A 299 -8.41 2.83 -11.76
C ASP A 299 -8.04 4.10 -10.98
N LYS A 300 -8.10 4.06 -9.65
CA LYS A 300 -7.74 5.19 -8.76
C LYS A 300 -7.02 4.76 -7.48
N VAL A 301 -5.86 5.34 -7.22
CA VAL A 301 -5.11 5.18 -5.97
C VAL A 301 -5.00 6.51 -5.23
N LEU A 302 -5.26 6.50 -3.93
CA LEU A 302 -5.07 7.64 -3.04
C LEU A 302 -3.80 7.45 -2.20
N TRP A 303 -2.95 8.47 -2.17
CA TRP A 303 -1.72 8.46 -1.35
C TRP A 303 -1.35 9.85 -0.82
N ASP A 304 -1.40 10.10 0.50
CA ASP A 304 -1.03 11.39 1.15
C ASP A 304 -1.65 12.63 0.47
N GLY A 305 -2.91 12.50 0.05
CA GLY A 305 -3.66 13.54 -0.68
C GLY A 305 -3.41 13.58 -2.19
N TRP A 306 -2.46 12.82 -2.72
CA TRP A 306 -2.29 12.60 -4.15
C TRP A 306 -3.31 11.60 -4.69
N VAL A 307 -3.71 11.82 -5.93
CA VAL A 307 -4.60 10.93 -6.68
C VAL A 307 -3.84 10.45 -7.90
N PHE A 308 -3.61 9.15 -7.97
CA PHE A 308 -3.07 8.49 -9.15
C PHE A 308 -4.17 7.68 -9.84
N THR A 309 -4.07 7.55 -11.16
CA THR A 309 -5.00 6.79 -11.98
C THR A 309 -4.26 5.81 -12.88
N ASP A 310 -4.97 4.80 -13.38
CA ASP A 310 -4.43 3.77 -14.26
C ASP A 310 -3.13 3.17 -13.68
N VAL A 311 -3.18 2.77 -12.41
CA VAL A 311 -2.03 2.20 -11.71
C VAL A 311 -1.93 0.72 -12.06
N GLU A 312 -0.80 0.30 -12.59
CA GLU A 312 -0.52 -1.11 -12.88
C GLU A 312 0.75 -1.54 -12.16
N VAL A 313 0.69 -2.68 -11.45
CA VAL A 313 1.82 -3.30 -10.75
C VAL A 313 1.84 -4.78 -11.05
N ASP A 314 2.90 -5.23 -11.72
CA ASP A 314 3.14 -6.64 -12.00
C ASP A 314 4.41 -7.11 -11.28
N THR A 315 4.27 -8.15 -10.46
CA THR A 315 5.38 -8.69 -9.66
C THR A 315 5.52 -10.18 -9.81
N ASP A 316 6.76 -10.67 -9.77
CA ASP A 316 7.04 -12.10 -9.68
C ASP A 316 7.80 -12.40 -8.38
N TRP A 317 7.56 -13.59 -7.85
CA TRP A 317 8.24 -14.06 -6.65
C TRP A 317 9.71 -14.40 -6.94
N HIS A 318 10.57 -14.17 -5.95
CA HIS A 318 11.97 -14.57 -5.95
C HIS A 318 12.35 -15.17 -4.59
N GLU A 319 13.30 -16.11 -4.55
CA GLU A 319 13.75 -16.75 -3.29
C GLU A 319 14.32 -15.80 -2.23
N HIS A 320 14.60 -14.57 -2.64
CA HIS A 320 15.14 -13.49 -1.80
C HIS A 320 14.20 -12.29 -1.73
N GLY A 321 13.00 -12.35 -2.30
CA GLY A 321 12.06 -11.23 -2.29
C GLY A 321 11.16 -11.20 -3.52
N MET A 322 11.13 -10.06 -4.20
CA MET A 322 10.18 -9.81 -5.28
C MET A 322 10.84 -9.07 -6.45
N LEU A 323 10.49 -9.48 -7.65
CA LEU A 323 10.78 -8.76 -8.89
C LEU A 323 9.58 -7.87 -9.21
N ILE A 324 9.83 -6.60 -9.49
CA ILE A 324 8.82 -5.63 -9.93
C ILE A 324 9.00 -5.51 -11.44
N ASN A 325 8.27 -6.31 -12.19
CA ASN A 325 8.42 -6.39 -13.65
C ASN A 325 7.87 -5.15 -14.35
N HIS A 326 6.78 -4.60 -13.82
CA HIS A 326 6.17 -3.39 -14.31
C HIS A 326 5.53 -2.64 -13.15
N TYR A 327 5.74 -1.32 -13.12
CA TYR A 327 5.01 -0.40 -12.28
C TYR A 327 4.73 0.85 -13.10
N SER A 328 3.46 1.15 -13.36
CA SER A 328 3.06 2.39 -14.00
C SER A 328 1.94 3.09 -13.24
N LEU A 329 1.88 4.41 -13.40
CA LEU A 329 0.78 5.23 -12.93
C LEU A 329 0.68 6.54 -13.71
N LYS A 330 -0.47 7.19 -13.59
CA LYS A 330 -0.71 8.53 -14.10
C LYS A 330 -1.13 9.47 -12.96
N GLY A 331 -0.63 10.70 -13.00
CA GLY A 331 -1.16 11.83 -12.23
C GLY A 331 -1.82 12.84 -13.16
N GLU A 332 -2.20 14.03 -12.68
CA GLU A 332 -2.93 15.01 -13.49
C GLU A 332 -2.17 15.41 -14.77
N ALA A 333 -0.86 15.60 -14.66
CA ALA A 333 0.02 15.95 -15.78
C ALA A 333 1.28 15.08 -15.85
N MET A 334 1.27 13.89 -15.25
CA MET A 334 2.44 13.02 -15.11
C MET A 334 2.12 11.60 -15.60
N THR A 335 3.05 10.97 -16.28
CA THR A 335 3.13 9.50 -16.37
C THR A 335 4.41 9.03 -15.72
N PHE A 336 4.32 7.90 -15.04
CA PHE A 336 5.44 7.22 -14.42
C PHE A 336 5.44 5.78 -14.89
N ASP A 337 6.60 5.29 -15.29
CA ASP A 337 6.81 3.90 -15.72
C ASP A 337 8.13 3.42 -15.15
N ALA A 338 8.14 2.30 -14.46
CA ALA A 338 9.33 1.75 -13.84
C ALA A 338 9.30 0.22 -13.76
N HIS A 339 10.45 -0.34 -13.44
CA HIS A 339 10.65 -1.72 -13.05
C HIS A 339 11.77 -1.76 -12.00
N GLY A 340 11.94 -2.90 -11.34
CA GLY A 340 12.90 -2.98 -10.26
C GLY A 340 12.87 -4.28 -9.49
N THR A 341 13.50 -4.25 -8.33
CA THR A 341 13.54 -5.38 -7.40
C THR A 341 13.44 -4.89 -5.97
N TRP A 342 12.87 -5.73 -5.12
CA TRP A 342 12.90 -5.57 -3.69
C TRP A 342 13.35 -6.90 -3.07
N LEU A 343 14.60 -6.94 -2.62
CA LEU A 343 15.29 -8.17 -2.23
C LEU A 343 15.93 -8.04 -0.85
N THR A 344 15.97 -9.15 -0.14
CA THR A 344 16.71 -9.34 1.10
C THR A 344 18.07 -9.96 0.80
N ASN A 345 19.15 -9.31 1.23
CA ASN A 345 20.49 -9.84 1.05
C ASN A 345 20.84 -10.90 2.12
N TRP A 346 22.01 -11.54 1.97
CA TRP A 346 22.49 -12.59 2.87
C TRP A 346 22.68 -12.17 4.34
N ARG A 347 22.71 -10.87 4.65
CA ARG A 347 22.75 -10.34 6.03
C ARG A 347 21.37 -10.10 6.62
N GLY A 348 20.30 -10.40 5.88
CA GLY A 348 18.92 -10.10 6.26
C GLY A 348 18.55 -8.63 6.08
N ALA A 349 19.36 -7.83 5.38
CA ALA A 349 19.03 -6.44 5.09
C ALA A 349 18.33 -6.33 3.75
N GLN A 350 17.25 -5.54 3.71
CA GLN A 350 16.46 -5.31 2.50
C GLN A 350 17.07 -4.21 1.64
N GLU A 351 16.96 -4.36 0.32
CA GLU A 351 17.38 -3.39 -0.68
C GLU A 351 16.31 -3.30 -1.77
N THR A 352 15.96 -2.07 -2.14
CA THR A 352 15.08 -1.79 -3.27
C THR A 352 15.89 -1.09 -4.36
N ILE A 353 15.73 -1.53 -5.60
CA ILE A 353 16.30 -0.91 -6.80
C ILE A 353 15.14 -0.62 -7.74
N MET A 354 15.08 0.60 -8.28
CA MET A 354 14.07 1.02 -9.26
C MET A 354 14.74 1.75 -10.42
N GLU A 355 14.36 1.39 -11.63
CA GLU A 355 14.71 2.06 -12.87
C GLU A 355 13.45 2.44 -13.63
N GLY A 356 13.39 3.67 -14.14
CA GLY A 356 12.17 4.14 -14.78
C GLY A 356 12.28 5.46 -15.51
N THR A 357 11.13 5.89 -16.01
CA THR A 357 10.91 7.14 -16.72
C THR A 357 9.76 7.90 -16.09
N ILE A 358 9.93 9.22 -15.98
CA ILE A 358 8.87 10.16 -15.62
C ILE A 358 8.66 11.08 -16.82
N THR A 359 7.43 11.25 -17.27
CA THR A 359 7.11 12.23 -18.30
C THR A 359 6.00 13.16 -17.86
N SER A 360 6.04 14.40 -18.31
CA SER A 360 4.99 15.38 -18.09
C SER A 360 4.82 16.26 -19.31
N SER A 361 3.57 16.51 -19.68
CA SER A 361 3.22 17.52 -20.69
C SER A 361 3.28 18.94 -20.12
N ASN A 362 3.17 19.08 -18.80
CA ASN A 362 3.23 20.34 -18.06
C ASN A 362 3.79 20.13 -16.64
N LEU A 363 5.10 20.31 -16.52
CA LEU A 363 5.84 20.18 -15.26
C LEU A 363 5.29 21.08 -14.15
N GLY A 364 4.80 22.27 -14.48
CA GLY A 364 4.21 23.18 -13.49
C GLY A 364 2.95 22.61 -12.84
N THR A 365 2.09 21.99 -13.65
CA THR A 365 0.91 21.27 -13.15
C THR A 365 1.34 20.05 -12.34
N MET A 366 2.25 19.22 -12.86
CA MET A 366 2.79 18.06 -12.13
C MET A 366 3.35 18.44 -10.75
N LEU A 367 4.15 19.51 -10.67
CA LEU A 367 4.70 19.97 -9.38
C LEU A 367 3.60 20.40 -8.41
N THR A 368 2.60 21.13 -8.90
CA THR A 368 1.47 21.60 -8.07
C THR A 368 0.63 20.43 -7.54
N ASP A 369 0.33 19.45 -8.40
CA ASP A 369 -0.43 18.23 -8.07
C ASP A 369 0.29 17.38 -7.01
N LEU A 370 1.62 17.29 -7.11
CA LEU A 370 2.46 16.64 -6.09
C LEU A 370 2.64 17.49 -4.81
N GLY A 371 1.96 18.64 -4.70
CA GLY A 371 1.97 19.49 -3.52
C GLY A 371 3.19 20.41 -3.40
N PHE A 372 3.93 20.62 -4.49
CA PHE A 372 5.06 21.53 -4.54
C PHE A 372 4.65 22.93 -5.03
N GLU A 373 5.37 23.96 -4.56
CA GLU A 373 5.17 25.31 -5.08
C GLU A 373 5.56 25.38 -6.56
N ARG A 374 4.72 26.03 -7.36
CA ARG A 374 4.89 26.15 -8.80
C ARG A 374 6.01 27.13 -9.15
N SER A 375 7.24 26.62 -9.26
CA SER A 375 8.44 27.36 -9.67
C SER A 375 8.71 27.34 -11.18
N ILE A 376 8.04 26.45 -11.91
CA ILE A 376 8.12 26.37 -13.37
C ILE A 376 6.71 26.47 -13.94
N ASN A 377 6.52 27.40 -14.85
CA ASN A 377 5.35 27.52 -15.69
C ASN A 377 5.55 26.71 -16.96
N HIS A 378 4.51 25.93 -17.32
CA HIS A 378 4.34 25.27 -18.61
C HIS A 378 5.64 24.65 -19.15
N SER A 379 5.93 23.38 -18.90
CA SER A 379 7.10 22.78 -19.52
C SER A 379 6.89 21.31 -19.81
N LYS A 380 7.30 20.85 -20.99
CA LYS A 380 7.38 19.41 -21.23
C LYS A 380 8.60 18.87 -20.50
N TYR A 381 8.42 17.83 -19.71
CA TYR A 381 9.47 17.21 -18.91
C TYR A 381 9.57 15.73 -19.24
N LYS A 382 10.81 15.25 -19.31
CA LYS A 382 11.13 13.83 -19.35
C LYS A 382 12.35 13.60 -18.49
N ALA A 383 12.30 12.59 -17.63
CA ALA A 383 13.45 12.12 -16.88
C ALA A 383 13.54 10.60 -16.92
N THR A 384 14.75 10.07 -16.96
CA THR A 384 15.06 8.66 -16.71
C THR A 384 15.88 8.57 -15.44
N PHE A 385 15.60 7.60 -14.58
CA PHE A 385 16.30 7.45 -13.32
C PHE A 385 16.67 5.99 -13.05
N THR A 386 17.75 5.81 -12.30
CA THR A 386 18.08 4.56 -11.62
C THR A 386 18.34 4.91 -10.17
N SER A 387 17.66 4.23 -9.26
CA SER A 387 17.69 4.54 -7.83
C SER A 387 17.79 3.27 -7.00
N ARG A 388 18.43 3.37 -5.85
CA ARG A 388 18.65 2.29 -4.90
C ARG A 388 18.59 2.82 -3.48
N TRP A 389 17.93 2.10 -2.59
CA TRP A 389 17.97 2.40 -1.15
C TRP A 389 17.92 1.10 -0.33
N PRO A 390 18.59 1.06 0.84
CA PRO A 390 18.64 -0.11 1.71
C PRO A 390 17.40 -0.19 2.62
N ALA A 391 16.21 -0.26 2.03
CA ALA A 391 14.94 -0.47 2.73
C ALA A 391 13.87 -0.99 1.77
N GLU A 392 12.66 -1.17 2.29
CA GLU A 392 11.43 -1.53 1.56
C GLU A 392 11.05 -0.41 0.57
N PRO A 393 10.19 -0.66 -0.45
CA PRO A 393 9.77 0.36 -1.40
C PRO A 393 9.20 1.63 -0.75
N TYR A 394 8.41 1.46 0.32
CA TYR A 394 7.83 2.54 1.13
C TYR A 394 8.80 3.14 2.18
N GLY A 395 9.99 2.54 2.33
CA GLY A 395 11.08 3.04 3.19
C GLY A 395 11.98 4.09 2.52
N LEU A 396 11.64 4.50 1.29
CA LEU A 396 12.36 5.50 0.50
C LEU A 396 12.48 6.84 1.26
N SER A 397 13.68 7.41 1.25
CA SER A 397 13.91 8.78 1.68
C SER A 397 15.12 9.37 0.96
N TRP A 398 15.21 10.70 0.92
CA TRP A 398 16.44 11.35 0.47
C TRP A 398 17.66 10.94 1.33
N ALA A 399 17.49 10.62 2.61
CA ALA A 399 18.63 10.31 3.47
C ALA A 399 19.31 8.96 3.18
N ASN A 400 18.61 8.00 2.57
CA ASN A 400 19.11 6.64 2.32
C ASN A 400 19.16 6.25 0.84
N MET A 401 18.73 7.13 -0.07
CA MET A 401 18.75 6.86 -1.50
C MET A 401 20.11 7.17 -2.12
N THR A 402 20.50 6.34 -3.08
CA THR A 402 21.56 6.61 -4.06
C THR A 402 20.99 6.42 -5.45
N GLY A 403 21.33 7.28 -6.40
CA GLY A 403 20.80 7.16 -7.75
C GLY A 403 21.34 8.18 -8.72
N GLU A 404 20.97 8.00 -9.98
CA GLU A 404 21.32 8.86 -11.09
C GLU A 404 20.05 9.21 -11.86
N THR A 405 19.96 10.43 -12.36
CA THR A 405 18.81 10.90 -13.13
C THR A 405 19.29 11.78 -14.27
N HIS A 406 18.87 11.43 -15.49
CA HIS A 406 19.00 12.30 -16.65
C HIS A 406 17.64 12.95 -16.90
N PHE A 407 17.59 14.27 -17.04
CA PHE A 407 16.33 14.96 -17.32
C PHE A 407 16.45 16.00 -18.43
N GLU A 408 15.31 16.25 -19.07
CA GLU A 408 15.13 17.25 -20.10
C GLU A 408 13.81 18.00 -19.87
N MET A 409 13.88 19.33 -19.90
CA MET A 409 12.74 20.24 -19.91
C MET A 409 12.74 21.02 -21.23
N LYS A 410 11.55 21.27 -21.79
CA LYS A 410 11.39 22.02 -23.04
C LYS A 410 10.32 23.08 -22.94
N ASN A 411 10.58 24.21 -23.57
CA ASN A 411 9.65 25.32 -23.78
C ASN A 411 8.92 25.73 -22.51
N GLY A 412 9.66 26.25 -21.53
CA GLY A 412 9.07 26.65 -20.26
C GLY A 412 9.57 27.97 -19.72
N GLU A 413 9.04 28.34 -18.57
CA GLU A 413 9.35 29.59 -17.91
C GLU A 413 9.55 29.33 -16.43
N ILE A 414 10.70 29.75 -15.91
CA ILE A 414 10.98 29.66 -14.48
C ILE A 414 10.42 30.90 -13.81
N VAL A 415 9.62 30.75 -12.77
CA VAL A 415 8.98 31.86 -12.05
C VAL A 415 9.53 32.00 -10.65
N GLU A 416 9.49 33.23 -10.13
CA GLU A 416 9.89 33.52 -8.77
C GLU A 416 8.82 33.03 -7.78
N VAL A 417 9.27 32.38 -6.71
CA VAL A 417 8.40 31.85 -5.64
C VAL A 417 8.86 32.38 -4.29
N ASP A 418 7.96 32.95 -3.49
CA ASP A 418 8.28 33.53 -2.18
C ASP A 418 8.56 32.41 -1.15
N PRO A 419 9.68 32.40 -0.42
CA PRO A 419 10.05 31.30 0.45
C PRO A 419 9.25 31.41 1.75
N GLY A 420 8.12 30.70 1.84
CA GLY A 420 7.39 30.68 3.10
C GLY A 420 6.01 30.01 3.15
N ALA A 421 5.43 29.54 2.05
CA ALA A 421 4.04 29.08 2.07
C ALA A 421 3.86 27.55 2.04
N GLY A 422 4.74 26.79 1.37
CA GLY A 422 4.58 25.35 1.18
C GLY A 422 5.55 24.54 2.04
N GLY A 423 5.17 24.20 3.27
CA GLY A 423 5.88 23.17 4.04
C GLY A 423 5.77 21.81 3.36
N ARG A 424 6.68 21.48 2.43
CA ARG A 424 7.03 20.15 1.90
C ARG A 424 8.24 20.28 0.94
N LEU A 425 9.40 19.86 1.45
CA LEU A 425 10.63 19.35 0.79
C LEU A 425 11.19 19.82 -0.57
N LEU A 426 10.76 20.91 -1.25
CA LEU A 426 11.40 21.31 -2.52
C LEU A 426 11.76 22.80 -2.65
N GLY A 427 12.60 23.29 -1.73
CA GLY A 427 13.40 24.50 -1.99
C GLY A 427 14.47 24.33 -3.11
N LEU A 428 14.58 23.12 -3.70
CA LEU A 428 15.56 22.75 -4.73
C LEU A 428 15.50 23.59 -6.01
N LEU A 429 14.36 24.22 -6.29
CA LEU A 429 14.18 25.00 -7.52
C LEU A 429 14.43 26.51 -7.31
N ASN A 430 14.85 26.91 -6.10
CA ASN A 430 15.18 28.31 -5.82
C ASN A 430 16.56 28.73 -6.40
N ILE A 431 17.27 27.82 -7.09
CA ILE A 431 18.49 28.14 -7.86
C ILE A 431 18.21 29.24 -8.89
N PHE A 432 16.98 29.41 -9.37
CA PHE A 432 16.72 30.39 -10.43
C PHE A 432 16.31 31.78 -9.93
N LYS A 433 16.15 32.00 -8.62
CA LYS A 433 16.22 33.37 -8.06
C LYS A 433 17.58 34.02 -8.31
N LEU A 434 18.59 33.20 -8.62
CA LEU A 434 19.94 33.67 -8.92
C LEU A 434 19.94 34.49 -10.22
N THR A 435 19.24 34.07 -11.28
CA THR A 435 19.32 34.72 -12.60
C THR A 435 18.86 36.18 -12.59
N ASN A 436 17.83 36.51 -11.79
CA ASN A 436 17.35 37.88 -11.60
C ASN A 436 18.35 38.79 -10.85
N ARG A 437 19.31 38.21 -10.12
CA ARG A 437 20.37 38.93 -9.38
C ARG A 437 21.74 38.91 -10.06
N LEU A 438 21.92 38.07 -11.08
CA LEU A 438 23.05 38.17 -11.99
C LEU A 438 22.82 39.45 -12.78
N ALA A 439 23.67 40.45 -12.56
CA ALA A 439 23.58 41.75 -13.20
C ALA A 439 23.51 41.59 -14.74
N LEU A 440 22.28 41.46 -15.22
CA LEU A 440 21.89 41.33 -16.60
C LEU A 440 20.86 42.43 -16.74
N ASP A 441 21.23 43.51 -17.42
CA ASP A 441 20.34 44.65 -17.68
C ASP A 441 19.21 44.20 -18.63
N PHE A 442 18.26 43.45 -18.10
CA PHE A 442 17.11 42.87 -18.80
C PHE A 442 15.82 43.40 -18.21
N ASP A 443 15.75 44.71 -17.99
CA ASP A 443 14.67 45.36 -17.28
C ASP A 443 13.28 45.04 -17.90
N ASP A 444 13.20 44.67 -19.18
CA ASP A 444 11.93 44.30 -19.85
C ASP A 444 11.61 42.79 -19.94
N VAL A 445 12.52 41.87 -19.62
CA VAL A 445 12.33 40.41 -19.87
C VAL A 445 12.20 39.58 -18.58
N THR A 446 12.72 40.06 -17.44
CA THR A 446 12.79 39.31 -16.17
C THR A 446 11.67 39.61 -15.17
N ARG A 447 10.87 40.67 -15.37
CA ARG A 447 9.85 41.10 -14.38
C ARG A 447 8.70 40.10 -14.16
N LYS A 448 8.61 39.00 -14.92
CA LYS A 448 7.53 37.99 -14.82
C LYS A 448 8.00 36.52 -14.79
N GLY A 449 9.28 36.24 -15.07
CA GLY A 449 9.85 34.89 -15.18
C GLY A 449 11.07 34.84 -16.11
N PHE A 450 11.79 33.71 -16.13
CA PHE A 450 12.91 33.42 -17.02
C PHE A 450 12.50 32.32 -18.01
N ALA A 451 12.22 32.72 -19.26
CA ALA A 451 11.86 31.78 -20.32
C ALA A 451 13.07 30.98 -20.82
N PHE A 452 12.88 29.70 -21.13
CA PHE A 452 13.88 28.81 -21.70
C PHE A 452 13.30 27.94 -22.82
N ASP A 453 14.13 27.64 -23.81
CA ASP A 453 13.80 26.70 -24.88
C ASP A 453 14.07 25.26 -24.43
N LYS A 454 15.20 25.05 -23.74
CA LYS A 454 15.61 23.71 -23.27
C LYS A 454 16.44 23.80 -21.98
N ILE A 455 16.17 22.90 -21.05
CA ILE A 455 17.07 22.58 -19.94
C ILE A 455 17.37 21.09 -20.01
N LYS A 456 18.63 20.68 -19.85
CA LYS A 456 19.00 19.28 -19.66
C LYS A 456 20.06 19.17 -18.58
N GLY A 457 20.14 18.03 -17.90
CA GLY A 457 21.21 17.78 -16.96
C GLY A 457 21.20 16.37 -16.41
N ASP A 458 22.34 16.01 -15.84
CA ASP A 458 22.57 14.77 -15.13
C ASP A 458 22.72 15.07 -13.64
N PHE A 459 21.92 14.37 -12.83
CA PHE A 459 21.90 14.53 -11.39
C PHE A 459 22.27 13.20 -10.73
N GLU A 460 23.35 13.21 -9.96
CA GLU A 460 23.73 12.10 -9.09
C GLU A 460 23.31 12.41 -7.66
N PHE A 461 22.82 11.41 -6.97
CA PHE A 461 22.36 11.53 -5.60
C PHE A 461 22.98 10.46 -4.72
N VAL A 462 23.50 10.84 -3.55
CA VAL A 462 24.09 9.93 -2.57
C VAL A 462 23.76 10.41 -1.16
N ASN A 463 22.90 9.67 -0.45
CA ASN A 463 22.65 9.82 0.99
C ASN A 463 22.35 11.26 1.44
N GLY A 464 21.53 11.99 0.68
CA GLY A 464 21.14 13.35 1.02
C GLY A 464 21.96 14.45 0.36
N ASP A 465 23.10 14.11 -0.27
CA ASP A 465 23.93 15.04 -1.03
C ASP A 465 23.78 14.76 -2.54
N GLY A 466 23.49 15.80 -3.33
CA GLY A 466 23.35 15.74 -4.78
C GLY A 466 24.55 16.38 -5.50
N SER A 467 24.84 15.89 -6.69
CA SER A 467 25.82 16.47 -7.61
C SER A 467 25.16 16.71 -8.97
N LEU A 468 25.32 17.92 -9.48
CA LEU A 468 24.85 18.33 -10.80
C LEU A 468 26.00 18.30 -11.79
N LYS A 469 25.83 17.53 -12.87
CA LYS A 469 26.78 17.39 -13.98
C LYS A 469 26.07 17.71 -15.29
N ASP A 470 26.82 18.27 -16.25
CA ASP A 470 26.35 18.54 -17.62
C ASP A 470 24.99 19.26 -17.69
N PHE A 471 24.75 20.18 -16.75
CA PHE A 471 23.52 20.97 -16.71
C PHE A 471 23.63 22.17 -17.63
N ASP A 472 22.78 22.17 -18.65
CA ASP A 472 22.75 23.18 -19.71
C ASP A 472 21.35 23.79 -19.80
N VAL A 473 21.30 25.11 -19.90
CA VAL A 473 20.10 25.89 -20.22
C VAL A 473 20.34 26.62 -21.52
N SER A 474 19.44 26.43 -22.47
CA SER A 474 19.34 27.26 -23.66
C SER A 474 18.08 28.12 -23.54
N ALA A 475 18.28 29.44 -23.54
CA ALA A 475 17.22 30.42 -23.44
C ALA A 475 17.40 31.53 -24.48
N PRO A 476 16.31 32.23 -24.86
CA PRO A 476 16.41 33.35 -25.79
C PRO A 476 17.44 34.41 -25.37
N ALA A 477 17.57 34.65 -24.06
CA ALA A 477 18.46 35.65 -23.51
C ALA A 477 19.92 35.19 -23.36
N ALA A 478 20.17 33.91 -23.09
CA ALA A 478 21.51 33.39 -22.78
C ALA A 478 21.58 31.86 -22.82
N ASP A 479 22.78 31.34 -23.04
CA ASP A 479 23.16 29.97 -22.67
C ASP A 479 23.77 29.95 -21.26
N ILE A 480 23.37 28.97 -20.43
CA ILE A 480 23.87 28.80 -19.06
C ILE A 480 24.37 27.37 -18.88
N ASN A 481 25.55 27.21 -18.28
CA ASN A 481 26.06 25.92 -17.83
C ASN A 481 26.22 25.94 -16.31
N MET A 482 25.79 24.89 -15.62
CA MET A 482 25.99 24.75 -14.17
C MET A 482 26.60 23.40 -13.80
N PHE A 483 27.43 23.42 -12.76
CA PHE A 483 27.96 22.20 -12.14
C PHE A 483 28.20 22.41 -10.65
N GLY A 484 28.24 21.32 -9.88
CA GLY A 484 28.63 21.35 -8.47
C GLY A 484 27.71 20.53 -7.58
N SER A 485 27.67 20.86 -6.29
CA SER A 485 26.91 20.11 -5.28
C SER A 485 25.64 20.85 -4.84
N ILE A 486 24.60 20.07 -4.55
CA ILE A 486 23.35 20.51 -3.97
C ILE A 486 23.06 19.63 -2.75
N GLY A 487 23.19 20.17 -1.53
CA GLY A 487 22.85 19.43 -0.32
C GLY A 487 21.34 19.39 -0.13
N ILE A 488 20.69 18.24 -0.36
CA ILE A 488 19.23 18.10 -0.20
C ILE A 488 18.83 18.16 1.26
N LEU A 489 19.55 17.43 2.12
CA LEU A 489 19.29 17.45 3.56
C LEU A 489 19.84 18.71 4.23
N LYS A 490 21.04 19.16 3.82
CA LYS A 490 21.69 20.37 4.38
C LYS A 490 21.03 21.66 3.90
N ARG A 491 20.28 21.60 2.80
CA ARG A 491 19.68 22.74 2.11
C ARG A 491 20.70 23.82 1.77
N ASP A 492 21.81 23.42 1.17
CA ASP A 492 22.90 24.32 0.75
C ASP A 492 23.31 24.13 -0.71
N TYR A 493 24.00 25.14 -1.24
CA TYR A 493 24.55 25.16 -2.58
C TYR A 493 26.08 25.19 -2.55
N GLY A 494 26.67 24.50 -3.51
CA GLY A 494 28.08 24.60 -3.88
C GLY A 494 28.21 24.54 -5.40
N LEU A 495 27.69 25.55 -6.09
CA LEU A 495 27.55 25.55 -7.55
C LEU A 495 28.48 26.56 -8.21
N LEU A 496 28.90 26.23 -9.43
CA LEU A 496 29.56 27.11 -10.37
C LEU A 496 28.68 27.23 -11.61
N MET A 497 28.43 28.46 -12.02
CA MET A 497 27.54 28.79 -13.12
C MET A 497 28.26 29.68 -14.13
N ARG A 498 28.26 29.25 -15.38
CA ARG A 498 28.75 30.02 -16.53
C ARG A 498 27.54 30.55 -17.29
N VAL A 499 27.57 31.83 -17.64
CA VAL A 499 26.51 32.49 -18.42
C VAL A 499 27.12 33.13 -19.66
N LYS A 500 26.55 32.82 -20.83
CA LYS A 500 26.88 33.39 -22.13
C LYS A 500 25.65 34.11 -22.70
N PRO A 501 25.56 35.45 -22.58
CA PRO A 501 24.42 36.20 -23.12
C PRO A 501 24.42 36.25 -24.65
N HIS A 502 23.23 36.36 -25.27
CA HIS A 502 23.07 36.45 -26.73
C HIS A 502 23.07 37.88 -27.29
N THR A 503 23.04 38.91 -26.44
CA THR A 503 23.04 40.32 -26.86
C THR A 503 24.45 40.91 -26.91
N ASP A 504 24.80 41.59 -28.00
CA ASP A 504 26.16 42.08 -28.27
C ASP A 504 26.49 43.51 -27.78
N THR A 505 25.60 44.22 -27.06
CA THR A 505 25.83 45.60 -26.58
C THR A 505 25.01 45.84 -25.30
N LEU A 506 25.35 46.65 -24.27
CA LEU A 506 26.42 47.60 -23.96
C LEU A 506 26.39 47.88 -22.42
N THR A 507 27.54 48.20 -21.83
CA THR A 507 27.79 48.90 -20.54
C THR A 507 27.29 48.30 -19.21
N PHE A 508 28.21 47.64 -18.48
CA PHE A 508 28.21 47.74 -17.01
C PHE A 508 29.12 48.89 -16.59
N ALA A 509 28.49 49.94 -16.03
CA ALA A 509 29.20 51.00 -15.34
C ALA A 509 29.98 50.40 -14.15
N GLY A 510 31.28 50.69 -14.10
CA GLY A 510 32.17 50.22 -13.07
C GLY A 510 31.68 50.55 -11.66
N GLY A 511 31.41 49.51 -10.87
CA GLY A 511 31.28 49.56 -9.43
C GLY A 511 32.33 48.64 -8.83
N ALA A 512 33.29 49.20 -8.10
CA ALA A 512 34.42 48.51 -7.52
C ALA A 512 34.02 47.25 -6.71
N LEU A 513 34.58 46.09 -7.07
CA LEU A 513 34.58 44.90 -6.22
C LEU A 513 35.56 45.12 -5.05
N LEU A 514 35.02 45.45 -3.88
CA LEU A 514 35.74 45.42 -2.62
C LEU A 514 35.79 43.98 -2.08
N GLY A 515 37.00 43.46 -1.86
CA GLY A 515 37.26 42.34 -0.94
C GLY A 515 37.78 41.07 -1.62
N GLY A 516 39.10 40.99 -1.77
CA GLY A 516 39.78 39.89 -2.44
C GLY A 516 39.69 38.54 -1.73
N VAL A 517 39.59 37.48 -2.52
CA VAL A 517 40.27 36.21 -2.27
C VAL A 517 40.80 35.69 -3.60
N VAL A 518 42.11 35.61 -3.73
CA VAL A 518 42.80 34.83 -4.76
C VAL A 518 42.82 33.38 -4.27
N ILE A 519 42.08 32.48 -4.92
CA ILE A 519 42.29 31.04 -4.77
C ILE A 519 42.91 30.52 -6.08
N GLY A 520 44.25 30.46 -6.14
CA GLY A 520 44.98 29.93 -7.29
C GLY A 520 44.64 28.46 -7.60
N ALA A 521 44.26 27.68 -6.59
CA ALA A 521 43.79 26.30 -6.77
C ALA A 521 42.36 26.23 -7.39
N GLY A 522 41.52 27.24 -7.12
CA GLY A 522 40.14 27.29 -7.63
C GLY A 522 40.09 27.64 -9.12
N LEU A 523 40.89 28.62 -9.56
CA LEU A 523 40.98 29.04 -10.96
C LEU A 523 41.47 27.92 -11.88
N ALA A 524 42.42 27.09 -11.44
CA ALA A 524 42.90 25.95 -12.21
C ALA A 524 41.83 24.84 -12.37
N LEU A 525 41.00 24.60 -11.35
CA LEU A 525 39.86 23.68 -11.42
C LEU A 525 38.76 24.24 -12.34
N ILE A 526 38.49 25.55 -12.26
CA ILE A 526 37.56 26.23 -13.16
C ILE A 526 38.03 26.13 -14.61
N GLN A 527 39.30 26.42 -14.91
CA GLN A 527 39.88 26.27 -16.26
C GLN A 527 39.77 24.84 -16.81
N LYS A 528 39.83 23.82 -15.95
CA LYS A 528 39.75 22.42 -16.35
C LYS A 528 38.31 21.97 -16.64
N VAL A 529 37.33 22.51 -15.93
CA VAL A 529 35.90 22.15 -16.09
C VAL A 529 35.23 23.01 -17.14
N PHE A 530 35.54 24.30 -17.14
CA PHE A 530 35.02 25.31 -18.03
C PHE A 530 36.16 25.68 -18.96
N ASP A 531 36.21 25.15 -20.17
CA ASP A 531 37.18 25.58 -21.18
C ASP A 531 37.06 27.12 -21.37
N LEU A 532 37.97 27.87 -20.75
CA LEU A 532 37.92 29.34 -20.69
C LEU A 532 38.55 29.99 -21.93
N SER A 533 38.96 29.19 -22.92
CA SER A 533 39.54 29.70 -24.17
C SER A 533 38.53 30.46 -25.04
N VAL A 534 37.23 30.35 -24.74
CA VAL A 534 36.14 31.02 -25.47
C VAL A 534 35.81 32.37 -24.83
N ILE A 535 36.09 33.47 -25.55
CA ILE A 535 35.80 34.85 -25.14
C ILE A 535 34.26 35.04 -24.98
N GLY A 536 33.82 35.85 -24.00
CA GLY A 536 32.42 36.32 -23.95
C GLY A 536 31.51 35.81 -22.82
N HIS A 537 32.03 35.17 -21.77
CA HIS A 537 31.22 34.56 -20.71
C HIS A 537 31.50 35.16 -19.31
N ASN A 538 30.51 35.11 -18.41
CA ASN A 538 30.67 35.42 -16.99
C ASN A 538 30.59 34.12 -16.17
N VAL A 539 31.43 33.99 -15.13
CA VAL A 539 31.37 32.85 -14.20
C VAL A 539 31.01 33.33 -12.79
N TYR A 540 30.07 32.62 -12.16
CA TYR A 540 29.56 32.89 -10.83
C TYR A 540 29.75 31.68 -9.93
N SER A 541 30.11 31.94 -8.67
CA SER A 541 30.04 30.97 -7.57
C SER A 541 28.77 31.22 -6.76
N ILE A 542 28.04 30.15 -6.49
CA ILE A 542 26.80 30.16 -5.72
C ILE A 542 27.00 29.25 -4.51
N THR A 543 26.92 29.83 -3.32
CA THR A 543 27.16 29.14 -2.04
C THR A 543 26.11 29.52 -1.01
N GLY A 544 26.11 28.92 0.18
CA GLY A 544 25.16 29.26 1.25
C GLY A 544 23.89 28.42 1.21
N SER A 545 22.90 28.80 2.01
CA SER A 545 21.65 28.03 2.14
C SER A 545 20.69 28.26 0.97
N TRP A 546 19.69 27.39 0.81
CA TRP A 546 18.64 27.58 -0.20
C TRP A 546 17.79 28.82 0.02
N ASP A 547 17.67 29.24 1.29
CA ASP A 547 16.83 30.37 1.70
C ASP A 547 17.61 31.70 1.61
N ASP A 548 18.94 31.66 1.79
CA ASP A 548 19.85 32.80 1.64
C ASP A 548 21.12 32.41 0.84
N PRO A 549 21.03 32.35 -0.50
CA PRO A 549 22.16 32.01 -1.35
C PRO A 549 23.08 33.22 -1.56
N VAL A 550 24.39 32.99 -1.45
CA VAL A 550 25.45 33.97 -1.68
C VAL A 550 26.02 33.78 -3.09
N ILE A 551 25.87 34.82 -3.93
CA ILE A 551 26.34 34.85 -5.32
C ILE A 551 27.58 35.74 -5.42
N LYS A 552 28.66 35.21 -6.01
CA LYS A 552 29.89 35.97 -6.27
C LYS A 552 30.31 35.80 -7.72
N LYS A 553 30.46 36.90 -8.46
CA LYS A 553 31.09 36.88 -9.80
C LYS A 553 32.59 36.62 -9.61
N ILE A 554 33.13 35.62 -10.29
CA ILE A 554 34.54 35.20 -10.16
C ILE A 554 35.36 35.38 -11.43
N ILE A 555 34.71 35.42 -12.61
CA ILE A 555 35.34 35.74 -13.90
C ILE A 555 34.39 36.67 -14.66
N GLU A 556 34.96 37.74 -15.23
CA GLU A 556 34.25 38.75 -16.02
C GLU A 556 34.66 38.66 -17.50
N LYS A 557 33.69 38.91 -18.39
CA LYS A 557 33.91 38.99 -19.84
C LYS A 557 34.98 40.04 -20.17
N SER A 558 36.11 39.61 -20.74
CA SER A 558 37.09 40.51 -21.37
C SER A 558 36.49 41.08 -22.66
N ALA A 559 36.47 42.41 -22.80
CA ALA A 559 36.19 43.09 -24.05
C ALA A 559 37.53 43.60 -24.59
N ASP A 560 38.08 42.95 -25.61
CA ASP A 560 39.02 43.53 -26.59
C ASP A 560 39.44 42.48 -27.61
N ASP A 561 39.02 42.67 -28.87
CA ASP A 561 39.81 42.37 -30.07
C ASP A 561 39.26 43.12 -31.30
N ASP A 562 39.01 44.43 -31.16
CA ASP A 562 38.71 45.33 -32.29
C ASP A 562 39.30 46.74 -32.05
N ALA A 563 40.63 46.82 -32.05
CA ALA A 563 41.46 48.01 -32.32
C ALA A 563 42.90 47.48 -32.46
N ASP A 564 43.66 47.63 -33.55
CA ASP A 564 43.84 48.78 -34.41
C ASP A 564 44.51 48.26 -35.71
N VAL A 565 43.84 48.35 -36.85
CA VAL A 565 44.51 48.38 -38.16
C VAL A 565 44.25 49.77 -38.72
N THR A 566 44.99 50.75 -38.21
CA THR A 566 45.19 51.99 -38.93
C THR A 566 46.27 51.73 -39.97
N ASP A 567 45.82 51.65 -41.23
CA ASP A 567 46.64 51.92 -42.40
C ASP A 567 47.35 53.28 -42.21
N GLU A 568 48.68 53.25 -42.12
CA GLU A 568 49.52 54.40 -42.48
C GLU A 568 50.36 54.00 -43.69
N ASP A 569 49.82 54.28 -44.88
CA ASP A 569 50.59 54.59 -46.09
C ASP A 569 50.14 56.00 -46.54
N ASP A 570 50.99 57.02 -46.35
CA ASP A 570 51.42 57.97 -47.40
C ASP A 570 52.14 59.24 -46.85
N PHE A 571 53.36 59.45 -47.40
CA PHE A 571 54.28 60.60 -47.45
C PHE A 571 55.30 60.87 -46.33
#